data_AF-A0AAE9F1F5-F1
#
_entry.id   AF-A0AAE9F1F5-F1
#
_cell.length_a   1.000
_cell.length_b   1.000
_cell.length_c   1.000
_cell.angle_alpha   90.00
_cell.angle_beta   90.00
_cell.angle_gamma   90.00
#
_symmetry.space_group_name_H-M   'P 1'
#
loop_
_entity.id
_entity.type
_entity.pdbx_description
1 polymer ?
#
loop_
_entity_poly.entity_id
_entity_poly.type
_entity_poly.pdbx_seq_one_letter_code
_entity_poly.pdbx_strand_id
1 'polypeptide(L)'
;MIFFSVVCYFLTIFGAVNSDCAPGDIKNPRDNCVHVENLPSTWQEAENFCTAHNGHLASVHNAFDMTSLRKVGQQCTNFWIGGQCQKGSNCKWSDGTTFDYTNFRNGNSGTENCILADTKSGTWSTQPCDTKSCIACEIKGAMQNCQDWMKAGFTDSGKYTILVNGVETEVWCDMQTYGGGWVLFQNRLDDTESYWDRKWDEYKNGFGDIDENSNFWLGNEALYQLTNNQKATLRVEMYGDRTPNSKNATDFWFGHYFEFKVGPESQNYPLLNLEMDWAHPIGNASTAWYDLTCSIGSPFSTVDNIHDPVKECVTKFQMG
;
A
#
# COMPACT_ATOMS: atom_id res chain seq x y z
N MET A 1 -16.22 -25.33 -19.17
CA MET A 1 -16.41 -24.19 -18.25
C MET A 1 -15.79 -24.62 -16.94
N ILE A 2 -14.58 -24.14 -16.66
CA ILE A 2 -13.85 -24.45 -15.43
C ILE A 2 -14.43 -23.54 -14.35
N PHE A 3 -15.07 -24.11 -13.32
CA PHE A 3 -15.67 -23.37 -12.20
C PHE A 3 -14.79 -23.48 -10.96
N PHE A 4 -13.52 -23.15 -11.09
CA PHE A 4 -12.59 -23.16 -9.97
C PHE A 4 -11.96 -21.78 -9.84
N SER A 5 -12.33 -21.09 -8.77
CA SER A 5 -11.72 -19.81 -8.42
C SER A 5 -10.79 -20.00 -7.23
N VAL A 6 -9.62 -19.38 -7.32
CA VAL A 6 -8.64 -19.31 -6.22
C VAL A 6 -8.32 -17.85 -6.03
N VAL A 7 -8.41 -17.40 -4.78
CA VAL A 7 -8.10 -16.03 -4.43
C VAL A 7 -7.10 -16.05 -3.29
N CYS A 8 -5.91 -15.49 -3.53
CA CYS A 8 -4.84 -15.47 -2.54
C CYS A 8 -4.58 -14.04 -2.08
N TYR A 9 -4.75 -13.85 -0.78
CA TYR A 9 -4.53 -12.59 -0.10
C TYR A 9 -3.38 -12.73 0.88
N PHE A 10 -2.68 -11.65 1.19
CA PHE A 10 -1.86 -11.62 2.38
C PHE A 10 -2.11 -10.37 3.21
N LEU A 11 -2.00 -10.53 4.53
CA LEU A 11 -2.12 -9.47 5.52
C LEU A 11 -0.83 -9.41 6.31
N THR A 12 -0.20 -8.26 6.33
CA THR A 12 1.02 -8.06 7.09
C THR A 12 0.72 -7.51 8.47
N ILE A 13 1.12 -8.26 9.49
CA ILE A 13 0.97 -7.86 10.88
C ILE A 13 2.26 -7.13 11.26
N PHE A 14 2.24 -5.81 11.14
CA PHE A 14 3.34 -4.99 11.61
C PHE A 14 3.48 -5.11 13.13
N GLY A 15 4.62 -5.64 13.58
CA GLY A 15 5.37 -4.97 14.65
C GLY A 15 6.04 -3.75 14.01
N ALA A 16 5.99 -2.58 14.65
CA ALA A 16 6.50 -1.33 14.10
C ALA A 16 7.93 -1.49 13.51
N VAL A 17 8.11 -1.26 12.21
CA VAL A 17 9.44 -1.16 11.57
C VAL A 17 9.50 0.07 10.65
N ASN A 18 10.67 0.71 10.70
CA ASN A 18 11.06 2.04 10.22
C ASN A 18 10.40 2.58 8.94
N SER A 19 9.92 3.81 9.12
CA SER A 19 9.31 4.76 8.20
C SER A 19 10.34 5.43 7.27
N ASP A 20 10.49 4.90 6.06
CA ASP A 20 11.03 5.70 4.95
C ASP A 20 9.87 6.32 4.15
N CYS A 21 10.06 7.55 3.68
CA CYS A 21 9.05 8.27 2.89
C CYS A 21 9.06 7.85 1.43
N ALA A 22 7.97 8.10 0.72
CA ALA A 22 7.89 7.86 -0.72
C ALA A 22 9.00 8.64 -1.47
N PRO A 23 9.51 8.14 -2.61
CA PRO A 23 10.50 8.87 -3.38
C PRO A 23 9.99 10.25 -3.76
N GLY A 24 10.82 11.27 -3.52
CA GLY A 24 10.44 12.67 -3.74
C GLY A 24 9.90 13.35 -2.48
N ASP A 25 9.43 12.59 -1.49
CA ASP A 25 9.02 13.10 -0.19
C ASP A 25 10.21 13.22 0.76
N ILE A 26 10.07 14.11 1.74
CA ILE A 26 11.11 14.34 2.73
C ILE A 26 10.55 14.13 4.12
N LYS A 27 11.23 13.29 4.88
CA LYS A 27 10.94 13.08 6.29
C LYS A 27 11.28 14.33 7.10
N ASN A 28 10.30 14.84 7.84
CA ASN A 28 10.51 15.98 8.74
C ASN A 28 11.04 15.51 10.11
N PRO A 29 11.45 16.45 10.99
CA PRO A 29 11.96 16.13 12.33
C PRO A 29 10.95 15.46 13.27
N ARG A 30 9.65 15.45 12.92
CA ARG A 30 8.55 14.84 13.67
C ARG A 30 8.19 13.44 13.15
N ASP A 31 9.05 12.86 12.31
CA ASP A 31 8.91 11.52 11.71
C ASP A 31 7.82 11.39 10.64
N ASN A 32 7.25 12.51 10.17
CA ASN A 32 6.23 12.50 9.13
C ASN A 32 6.84 12.78 7.75
N CYS A 33 6.19 12.27 6.70
CA CYS A 33 6.58 12.45 5.31
C CYS A 33 5.93 13.70 4.73
N VAL A 34 6.77 14.63 4.30
CA VAL A 34 6.31 15.86 3.65
C VAL A 34 6.23 15.63 2.16
N HIS A 35 5.02 15.79 1.63
CA HIS A 35 4.69 15.61 0.22
C HIS A 35 4.18 16.93 -0.36
N VAL A 36 4.60 17.29 -1.58
CA VAL A 36 4.11 18.48 -2.28
C VAL A 36 3.58 18.11 -3.65
N GLU A 37 2.32 18.47 -3.90
CA GLU A 37 1.61 18.14 -5.13
C GLU A 37 1.29 19.41 -5.93
N ASN A 38 1.57 19.38 -7.24
CA ASN A 38 1.28 20.49 -8.16
C ASN A 38 -0.14 20.38 -8.72
N LEU A 39 -1.11 20.38 -7.80
CA LEU A 39 -2.54 20.32 -8.09
C LEU A 39 -3.22 21.58 -7.56
N PRO A 40 -3.47 22.60 -8.41
CA PRO A 40 -4.08 23.85 -7.98
C PRO A 40 -5.48 23.64 -7.37
N SER A 41 -5.55 23.72 -6.04
CA SER A 41 -6.73 23.40 -5.23
C SER A 41 -7.05 24.52 -4.25
N THR A 42 -8.33 24.66 -3.90
CA THR A 42 -8.74 25.47 -2.74
C THR A 42 -8.18 24.88 -1.45
N TRP A 43 -8.13 25.65 -0.36
CA TRP A 43 -7.60 25.14 0.91
C TRP A 43 -8.39 23.92 1.42
N GLN A 44 -9.71 23.92 1.28
CA GLN A 44 -10.54 22.78 1.72
C GLN A 44 -10.35 21.54 0.84
N GLU A 45 -10.23 21.71 -0.48
CA GLU A 45 -9.90 20.60 -1.39
C GLU A 45 -8.51 20.03 -1.08
N ALA A 46 -7.55 20.90 -0.76
CA ALA A 46 -6.19 20.51 -0.40
C ALA A 46 -6.13 19.74 0.94
N GLU A 47 -6.90 20.17 1.95
CA GLU A 47 -7.05 19.43 3.21
C GLU A 47 -7.74 18.08 3.00
N ASN A 48 -8.78 18.03 2.17
CA ASN A 48 -9.43 16.78 1.80
C ASN A 48 -8.46 15.83 1.08
N PHE A 49 -7.57 16.36 0.23
CA PHE A 49 -6.53 15.57 -0.42
C PHE A 49 -5.55 14.99 0.61
N CYS A 50 -5.00 15.80 1.52
CA CYS A 50 -4.04 15.28 2.51
C CYS A 50 -4.68 14.28 3.48
N THR A 51 -5.93 14.53 3.91
CA THR A 51 -6.67 13.58 4.75
C THR A 51 -7.01 12.29 3.99
N ALA A 52 -7.28 12.39 2.69
CA ALA A 52 -7.38 11.24 1.79
C ALA A 52 -6.05 10.44 1.64
N HIS A 53 -4.93 10.95 2.15
CA HIS A 53 -3.63 10.28 2.15
C HIS A 53 -3.08 10.08 3.57
N ASN A 54 -3.95 9.96 4.58
CA ASN A 54 -3.56 9.74 5.99
C ASN A 54 -2.61 10.79 6.57
N GLY A 55 -2.79 12.02 6.11
CA GLY A 55 -2.09 13.18 6.60
C GLY A 55 -3.05 14.32 6.86
N HIS A 56 -2.47 15.48 7.05
CA HIS A 56 -3.16 16.76 6.99
C HIS A 56 -2.32 17.70 6.13
N LEU A 57 -2.88 18.84 5.74
CA LEU A 57 -1.99 19.91 5.28
C LEU A 57 -0.94 20.19 6.35
N ALA A 58 0.30 20.37 5.92
CA ALA A 58 1.45 20.38 6.83
C ALA A 58 1.29 21.43 7.94
N SER A 59 1.58 21.04 9.18
CA SER A 59 1.73 21.96 10.32
C SER A 59 3.21 22.32 10.48
N VAL A 60 3.51 23.53 10.96
CA VAL A 60 4.89 24.01 11.09
C VAL A 60 5.11 24.52 12.51
N HIS A 61 5.94 23.83 13.29
CA HIS A 61 6.20 24.13 14.70
C HIS A 61 7.59 24.72 14.95
N ASN A 62 8.45 24.71 13.94
CA ASN A 62 9.78 25.29 14.01
C ASN A 62 10.38 25.52 12.61
N ALA A 63 11.56 26.14 12.57
CA ALA A 63 12.30 26.40 11.32
C ALA A 63 12.78 25.12 10.60
N PHE A 64 12.91 23.99 11.30
CA PHE A 64 13.31 22.71 10.68
C PHE A 64 12.16 22.03 9.94
N ASP A 65 10.93 22.13 10.45
CA ASP A 65 9.72 21.71 9.72
C ASP A 65 9.62 22.49 8.40
N MET A 66 9.78 23.82 8.47
CA MET A 66 9.83 24.68 7.28
C MET A 66 10.96 24.29 6.33
N THR A 67 12.14 23.93 6.85
CA THR A 67 13.26 23.49 6.02
C THR A 67 12.91 22.22 5.22
N SER A 68 12.14 21.31 5.80
CA SER A 68 11.67 20.09 5.12
C SER A 68 10.74 20.44 3.95
N LEU A 69 9.75 21.31 4.20
CA LEU A 69 8.84 21.84 3.19
C LEU A 69 9.55 22.59 2.05
N ARG A 70 10.63 23.32 2.35
CA ARG A 70 11.40 24.04 1.33
C ARG A 70 12.20 23.12 0.42
N LYS A 71 12.62 21.95 0.91
CA LYS A 71 13.40 20.98 0.12
C LYS A 71 12.52 20.23 -0.90
N VAL A 72 11.24 19.99 -0.59
CA VAL A 72 10.26 19.42 -1.53
C VAL A 72 9.69 20.45 -2.51
N GLY A 73 9.86 21.75 -2.21
CA GLY A 73 9.42 22.86 -3.05
C GLY A 73 10.17 22.98 -4.38
N GLN A 74 9.85 22.11 -5.35
CA GLN A 74 10.37 22.15 -6.71
C GLN A 74 9.56 23.11 -7.60
N GLN A 75 8.51 22.62 -8.25
CA GLN A 75 7.69 23.37 -9.23
C GLN A 75 6.66 24.30 -8.58
N CYS A 76 6.40 24.12 -7.29
CA CYS A 76 5.47 24.91 -6.51
C CYS A 76 6.22 25.90 -5.63
N THR A 77 6.12 27.20 -5.96
CA THR A 77 6.71 28.26 -5.14
C THR A 77 5.82 28.67 -3.97
N ASN A 78 4.52 28.42 -4.06
CA ASN A 78 3.54 28.67 -3.01
C ASN A 78 2.64 27.46 -2.82
N PHE A 79 2.39 27.07 -1.58
CA PHE A 79 1.48 25.97 -1.26
C PHE A 79 0.64 26.25 -0.02
N TRP A 80 -0.51 25.58 0.05
CA TRP A 80 -1.34 25.54 1.24
C TRP A 80 -0.65 24.73 2.34
N ILE A 81 -0.68 25.27 3.56
CA ILE A 81 -0.36 24.55 4.80
C ILE A 81 -1.60 24.54 5.70
N GLY A 82 -1.60 23.71 6.75
CA GLY A 82 -2.82 23.41 7.52
C GLY A 82 -3.34 24.55 8.38
N GLY A 83 -2.72 25.72 8.29
CA GLY A 83 -3.04 26.86 9.12
C GLY A 83 -4.29 27.58 8.64
N GLN A 84 -5.23 27.79 9.55
CA GLN A 84 -6.36 28.69 9.37
C GLN A 84 -6.42 29.73 10.49
N CYS A 85 -6.61 30.98 10.13
CA CYS A 85 -6.73 32.11 11.04
C CYS A 85 -8.14 32.70 11.01
N GLN A 86 -8.66 33.07 12.17
CA GLN A 86 -9.85 33.92 12.28
C GLN A 86 -9.43 35.40 12.38
N LYS A 87 -10.34 36.32 12.03
CA LYS A 87 -10.13 37.78 12.10
C LYS A 87 -9.49 38.17 13.45
N GLY A 88 -8.27 38.69 13.39
CA GLY A 88 -7.56 39.23 14.55
C GLY A 88 -6.52 38.32 15.23
N SER A 89 -6.04 37.25 14.57
CA SER A 89 -4.86 36.41 14.95
C SER A 89 -5.13 35.09 15.68
N ASN A 90 -6.37 34.59 15.71
CA ASN A 90 -6.65 33.26 16.28
C ASN A 90 -6.42 32.17 15.24
N CYS A 91 -5.17 31.72 15.11
CA CYS A 91 -4.77 30.70 14.14
C CYS A 91 -4.71 29.30 14.76
N LYS A 92 -5.06 28.29 13.97
CA LYS A 92 -5.04 26.87 14.35
C LYS A 92 -4.56 26.02 13.18
N TRP A 93 -3.93 24.88 13.49
CA TRP A 93 -3.62 23.85 12.50
C TRP A 93 -4.82 22.91 12.29
N SER A 94 -4.98 22.42 11.07
CA SER A 94 -6.04 21.46 10.70
C SER A 94 -5.84 20.08 11.31
N ASP A 95 -4.58 19.70 11.57
CA ASP A 95 -4.19 18.46 12.26
C ASP A 95 -4.45 18.47 13.78
N GLY A 96 -4.93 19.60 14.33
CA GLY A 96 -5.25 19.77 15.74
C GLY A 96 -4.04 20.00 16.66
N THR A 97 -2.82 20.07 16.12
CA THR A 97 -1.62 20.41 16.90
C THR A 97 -1.62 21.87 17.34
N THR A 98 -0.78 22.21 18.31
CA THR A 98 -0.68 23.57 18.87
C THR A 98 -0.11 24.55 17.86
N PHE A 99 -0.76 25.71 17.69
CA PHE A 99 -0.24 26.80 16.87
C PHE A 99 0.82 27.60 17.63
N ASP A 100 2.05 27.07 17.69
CA ASP A 100 3.15 27.52 18.56
C ASP A 100 4.31 28.19 17.81
N TYR A 101 4.26 28.24 16.48
CA TYR A 101 5.27 28.87 15.64
C TYR A 101 4.63 29.73 14.56
N THR A 102 5.27 30.86 14.25
CA THR A 102 4.79 31.78 13.21
C THR A 102 5.95 32.34 12.39
N ASN A 103 5.71 32.53 11.09
CA ASN A 103 6.69 33.16 10.19
C ASN A 103 6.04 34.04 9.12
N PHE A 104 5.04 34.85 9.48
CA PHE A 104 4.32 35.71 8.54
C PHE A 104 5.21 36.83 7.98
N ARG A 105 5.22 37.01 6.64
CA ARG A 105 6.13 37.95 5.92
C ARG A 105 6.00 39.41 6.39
N ASN A 106 4.82 39.85 6.82
CA ASN A 106 4.55 41.22 7.32
C ASN A 106 3.61 41.22 8.54
N GLY A 107 3.66 40.16 9.35
CA GLY A 107 2.62 39.89 10.34
C GLY A 107 1.31 39.39 9.69
N ASN A 108 0.32 39.06 10.52
CA ASN A 108 -0.98 38.60 10.07
C ASN A 108 -1.96 39.79 10.05
N SER A 109 -2.36 40.25 8.85
CA SER A 109 -3.35 41.33 8.70
C SER A 109 -4.77 40.90 9.06
N GLY A 110 -5.03 39.60 9.24
CA GLY A 110 -6.28 39.05 9.73
C GLY A 110 -7.50 39.27 8.82
N THR A 111 -7.29 39.68 7.56
CA THR A 111 -8.35 39.91 6.58
C THR A 111 -8.77 38.64 5.84
N GLU A 112 -7.89 37.64 5.83
CA GLU A 112 -8.03 36.37 5.12
C GLU A 112 -7.78 35.21 6.09
N ASN A 113 -8.23 34.02 5.70
CA ASN A 113 -8.39 32.94 6.67
C ASN A 113 -7.43 31.77 6.48
N CYS A 114 -6.87 31.52 5.30
CA CYS A 114 -6.07 30.32 5.03
C CYS A 114 -4.60 30.67 4.83
N ILE A 115 -3.68 29.87 5.39
CA ILE A 115 -2.26 30.18 5.37
C ILE A 115 -1.58 29.55 4.15
N LEU A 116 -0.97 30.42 3.34
CA LEU A 116 -0.14 30.07 2.20
C LEU A 116 1.33 30.29 2.56
N ALA A 117 2.19 29.31 2.31
CA ALA A 117 3.62 29.39 2.57
C ALA A 117 4.41 29.54 1.26
N ASP A 118 5.44 30.40 1.29
CA ASP A 118 6.39 30.63 0.19
C ASP A 118 7.66 29.79 0.42
N THR A 119 8.02 28.94 -0.54
CA THR A 119 9.16 28.01 -0.41
C THR A 119 10.51 28.69 -0.53
N LYS A 120 10.58 29.83 -1.23
CA LYS A 120 11.82 30.56 -1.44
C LYS A 120 12.22 31.27 -0.16
N SER A 121 11.29 32.01 0.45
CA SER A 121 11.56 32.76 1.68
C SER A 121 11.26 32.00 2.97
N GLY A 122 10.47 30.93 2.92
CA GLY A 122 9.99 30.20 4.11
C GLY A 122 8.94 30.95 4.93
N THR A 123 8.47 32.10 4.44
CA THR A 123 7.53 32.99 5.13
C THR A 123 6.09 32.69 4.72
N TRP A 124 5.14 33.08 5.56
CA TRP A 124 3.72 32.85 5.35
C TRP A 124 2.97 34.13 5.00
N SER A 125 1.85 33.96 4.33
CA SER A 125 0.79 34.97 4.16
C SER A 125 -0.55 34.30 4.38
N THR A 126 -1.55 35.06 4.82
CA THR A 126 -2.94 34.62 4.66
C THR A 126 -3.36 34.82 3.21
N GLN A 127 -4.35 34.06 2.74
CA GLN A 127 -5.02 34.19 1.45
C GLN A 127 -6.50 33.76 1.57
N PRO A 128 -7.39 34.20 0.66
CA PRO A 128 -8.76 33.69 0.60
C PRO A 128 -8.74 32.18 0.36
N CYS A 129 -9.51 31.42 1.14
CA CYS A 129 -9.46 29.95 1.14
C CYS A 129 -9.92 29.31 -0.18
N ASP A 130 -10.64 30.06 -1.02
CA ASP A 130 -11.10 29.70 -2.36
C ASP A 130 -10.04 29.96 -3.45
N THR A 131 -8.90 30.56 -3.10
CA THR A 131 -7.76 30.70 -4.01
C THR A 131 -7.18 29.32 -4.31
N LYS A 132 -6.75 29.09 -5.56
CA LYS A 132 -6.12 27.84 -5.95
C LYS A 132 -4.60 27.91 -5.81
N SER A 133 -4.01 26.93 -5.11
CA SER A 133 -2.56 26.80 -4.97
C SER A 133 -2.16 25.34 -4.85
N CYS A 134 -0.85 25.06 -4.94
CA CYS A 134 -0.31 23.72 -4.67
C CYS A 134 -0.59 23.26 -3.24
N ILE A 135 -0.45 21.95 -3.03
CA ILE A 135 -0.78 21.26 -1.78
C ILE A 135 0.53 20.84 -1.11
N ALA A 136 0.65 21.05 0.21
CA ALA A 136 1.73 20.47 1.00
C ALA A 136 1.14 19.63 2.13
N CYS A 137 1.31 18.32 2.05
CA CYS A 137 0.83 17.38 3.06
C CYS A 137 1.94 16.98 4.02
N GLU A 138 1.54 16.74 5.26
CA GLU A 138 2.32 15.98 6.24
C GLU A 138 1.61 14.63 6.44
N ILE A 139 2.19 13.60 5.84
CA ILE A 139 1.65 12.24 5.78
C ILE A 139 2.35 11.39 6.84
N LYS A 140 1.58 10.58 7.57
CA LYS A 140 2.12 9.67 8.57
C LYS A 140 2.69 8.41 7.90
N GLY A 141 3.93 8.50 7.40
CA GLY A 141 4.65 7.40 6.75
C GLY A 141 4.10 7.02 5.36
N ALA A 142 4.94 6.45 4.49
CA ALA A 142 4.44 5.91 3.23
C ALA A 142 3.57 4.67 3.50
N MET A 143 2.40 4.58 2.87
CA MET A 143 1.50 3.43 2.99
C MET A 143 2.18 2.20 2.38
N GLN A 144 2.62 1.26 3.22
CA GLN A 144 3.39 0.10 2.75
C GLN A 144 2.48 -1.05 2.31
N ASN A 145 1.23 -1.06 2.76
CA ASN A 145 0.25 -2.09 2.41
C ASN A 145 -1.20 -1.63 2.73
N CYS A 146 -2.16 -2.49 2.41
CA CYS A 146 -3.58 -2.26 2.64
C CYS A 146 -3.96 -2.11 4.12
N GLN A 147 -3.22 -2.72 5.05
CA GLN A 147 -3.49 -2.55 6.48
C GLN A 147 -3.19 -1.12 6.96
N ASP A 148 -2.21 -0.44 6.37
CA ASP A 148 -1.90 0.96 6.67
C ASP A 148 -3.03 1.89 6.18
N TRP A 149 -3.51 1.67 4.96
CA TRP A 149 -4.70 2.34 4.41
C TRP A 149 -5.93 2.13 5.30
N MET A 150 -6.16 0.89 5.75
CA MET A 150 -7.28 0.62 6.65
C MET A 150 -7.14 1.34 8.00
N LYS A 151 -5.95 1.34 8.62
CA LYS A 151 -5.70 2.05 9.89
C LYS A 151 -5.91 3.56 9.77
N ALA A 152 -5.72 4.09 8.56
CA ALA A 152 -5.99 5.48 8.23
C ALA A 152 -7.47 5.81 8.02
N GLY A 153 -8.36 4.81 8.10
CA GLY A 153 -9.81 4.98 7.99
C GLY A 153 -10.38 4.70 6.59
N PHE A 154 -9.58 4.18 5.67
CA PHE A 154 -10.06 3.76 4.34
C PHE A 154 -10.56 2.32 4.41
N THR A 155 -11.88 2.16 4.51
CA THR A 155 -12.53 0.86 4.79
C THR A 155 -13.23 0.24 3.58
N ASP A 156 -13.19 0.89 2.43
CA ASP A 156 -13.79 0.38 1.20
C ASP A 156 -12.78 -0.48 0.45
N SER A 157 -13.19 -1.68 0.02
CA SER A 157 -12.34 -2.51 -0.84
C SER A 157 -12.18 -1.87 -2.22
N GLY A 158 -11.02 -2.01 -2.84
CA GLY A 158 -10.74 -1.41 -4.14
C GLY A 158 -9.26 -1.35 -4.49
N LYS A 159 -8.93 -0.59 -5.54
CA LYS A 159 -7.55 -0.29 -5.92
C LYS A 159 -6.96 0.77 -5.00
N TYR A 160 -5.76 0.51 -4.50
CA TYR A 160 -4.97 1.45 -3.73
C TYR A 160 -3.54 1.48 -4.27
N THR A 161 -2.85 2.58 -4.03
CA THR A 161 -1.41 2.66 -4.29
C THR A 161 -0.65 2.44 -2.99
N ILE A 162 0.29 1.51 -2.99
CA ILE A 162 1.20 1.25 -1.87
C ILE A 162 2.63 1.47 -2.32
N LEU A 163 3.54 1.69 -1.38
CA LEU A 163 4.95 1.84 -1.67
C LEU A 163 5.69 0.52 -1.42
N VAL A 164 6.22 -0.08 -2.49
CA VAL A 164 7.00 -1.32 -2.44
C VAL A 164 8.45 -0.99 -2.76
N ASN A 165 9.33 -1.04 -1.76
CA ASN A 165 10.75 -0.71 -1.91
C ASN A 165 10.98 0.67 -2.59
N GLY A 166 10.18 1.67 -2.21
CA GLY A 166 10.26 2.99 -2.82
C GLY A 166 9.67 3.06 -4.24
N VAL A 167 8.84 2.13 -4.66
CA VAL A 167 8.13 2.21 -5.94
C VAL A 167 6.63 2.19 -5.70
N GLU A 168 5.92 3.17 -6.25
CA GLU A 168 4.45 3.19 -6.22
C GLU A 168 3.92 1.98 -7.01
N THR A 169 3.15 1.15 -6.33
CA THR A 169 2.59 -0.08 -6.86
C THR A 169 1.10 -0.07 -6.61
N GLU A 170 0.29 -0.17 -7.68
CA GLU A 170 -1.14 -0.39 -7.56
C GLU A 170 -1.39 -1.81 -7.04
N VAL A 171 -2.26 -1.95 -6.05
CA VAL A 171 -2.71 -3.22 -5.51
C VAL A 171 -4.22 -3.20 -5.30
N TRP A 172 -4.83 -4.38 -5.28
CA TRP A 172 -6.20 -4.51 -4.81
C TRP A 172 -6.21 -4.78 -3.31
N CYS A 173 -6.89 -3.92 -2.56
CA CYS A 173 -7.08 -4.06 -1.12
C CYS A 173 -8.47 -4.59 -0.82
N ASP A 174 -8.54 -5.73 -0.14
CA ASP A 174 -9.75 -6.18 0.53
C ASP A 174 -9.79 -5.63 1.96
N MET A 175 -10.70 -4.69 2.17
CA MET A 175 -10.90 -3.99 3.43
C MET A 175 -12.09 -4.54 4.25
N GLN A 176 -12.70 -5.65 3.83
CA GLN A 176 -13.91 -6.19 4.42
C GLN A 176 -13.67 -7.58 5.03
N THR A 177 -13.00 -8.47 4.30
CA THR A 177 -12.88 -9.87 4.69
C THR A 177 -12.03 -10.03 5.95
N TYR A 178 -12.58 -10.70 6.96
CA TYR A 178 -11.87 -11.03 8.21
C TYR A 178 -11.20 -9.81 8.87
N GLY A 179 -11.87 -8.66 8.88
CA GLY A 179 -11.34 -7.42 9.45
C GLY A 179 -10.50 -6.59 8.48
N GLY A 180 -10.29 -7.06 7.25
CA GLY A 180 -9.71 -6.33 6.13
C GLY A 180 -8.21 -6.00 6.25
N GLY A 181 -7.74 -5.12 5.37
CA GLY A 181 -6.32 -4.77 5.26
C GLY A 181 -5.50 -5.76 4.42
N TRP A 182 -6.18 -6.62 3.66
CA TRP A 182 -5.57 -7.65 2.86
C TRP A 182 -5.13 -7.12 1.50
N VAL A 183 -3.90 -7.44 1.10
CA VAL A 183 -3.42 -7.26 -0.28
C VAL A 183 -3.79 -8.51 -1.07
N LEU A 184 -4.60 -8.36 -2.12
CA LEU A 184 -4.87 -9.42 -3.09
C LEU A 184 -3.70 -9.49 -4.08
N PHE A 185 -3.02 -10.64 -4.15
CA PHE A 185 -1.84 -10.80 -5.00
C PHE A 185 -2.00 -11.84 -6.10
N GLN A 186 -2.97 -12.73 -5.96
CA GLN A 186 -3.34 -13.66 -7.00
C GLN A 186 -4.85 -13.83 -6.99
N ASN A 187 -5.44 -13.78 -8.18
CA ASN A 187 -6.85 -14.06 -8.36
C ASN A 187 -7.05 -14.95 -9.61
N ARG A 188 -7.87 -15.98 -9.47
CA ARG A 188 -8.31 -16.88 -10.54
C ARG A 188 -9.82 -16.95 -10.48
N LEU A 189 -10.49 -16.61 -11.56
CA LEU A 189 -11.95 -16.60 -11.68
C LEU A 189 -12.39 -17.42 -12.89
N ASP A 190 -11.63 -17.34 -13.97
CA ASP A 190 -11.91 -17.99 -15.24
C ASP A 190 -10.62 -18.14 -16.08
N ASP A 191 -10.77 -18.38 -17.39
CA ASP A 191 -9.68 -18.62 -18.33
C ASP A 191 -9.31 -17.36 -19.16
N THR A 192 -9.70 -16.15 -18.73
CA THR A 192 -9.44 -14.89 -19.48
C THR A 192 -7.98 -14.45 -19.47
N GLU A 193 -7.22 -14.79 -18.42
CA GLU A 193 -5.78 -14.54 -18.34
C GLU A 193 -5.02 -15.88 -18.23
N SER A 194 -4.06 -16.10 -19.12
CA SER A 194 -3.26 -17.33 -19.09
C SER A 194 -2.18 -17.24 -18.01
N TYR A 195 -2.12 -18.24 -17.13
CA TYR A 195 -0.98 -18.52 -16.25
C TYR A 195 -0.02 -19.54 -16.87
N TRP A 196 -0.42 -20.14 -17.99
CA TRP A 196 0.37 -21.15 -18.67
C TRP A 196 1.37 -20.51 -19.63
N ASP A 197 2.51 -21.17 -19.80
CA ASP A 197 3.61 -20.79 -20.70
C ASP A 197 4.17 -19.38 -20.48
N ARG A 198 3.95 -18.81 -19.29
CA ARG A 198 4.50 -17.51 -18.89
C ARG A 198 5.98 -17.63 -18.55
N LYS A 199 6.73 -16.61 -18.94
CA LYS A 199 8.16 -16.52 -18.72
C LYS A 199 8.51 -16.02 -17.34
N TRP A 200 9.77 -16.22 -16.93
CA TRP A 200 10.31 -15.73 -15.66
C TRP A 200 10.00 -14.25 -15.41
N ASP A 201 10.29 -13.40 -16.40
CA ASP A 201 10.09 -11.95 -16.28
C ASP A 201 8.61 -11.57 -16.11
N GLU A 202 7.67 -12.35 -16.64
CA GLU A 202 6.24 -12.10 -16.47
C GLU A 202 5.80 -12.43 -15.03
N TYR A 203 6.21 -13.57 -14.49
CA TYR A 203 5.93 -13.92 -13.10
C TYR A 203 6.66 -13.02 -12.09
N LYS A 204 7.85 -12.53 -12.45
CA LYS A 204 8.61 -11.56 -11.65
C LYS A 204 7.86 -10.24 -11.50
N ASN A 205 7.41 -9.67 -12.61
CA ASN A 205 6.84 -8.33 -12.68
C ASN A 205 5.32 -8.30 -12.52
N GLY A 206 4.65 -9.44 -12.67
CA GLY A 206 3.20 -9.55 -12.65
C GLY A 206 2.56 -9.48 -14.03
N PHE A 207 1.31 -9.92 -14.11
CA PHE A 207 0.48 -9.92 -15.32
C PHE A 207 -1.01 -9.95 -14.96
N GLY A 208 -1.86 -9.63 -15.95
CA GLY A 208 -3.30 -9.45 -15.75
C GLY A 208 -3.65 -8.07 -15.17
N ASP A 209 -4.94 -7.78 -15.13
CA ASP A 209 -5.46 -6.53 -14.59
C ASP A 209 -5.75 -6.68 -13.09
N ILE A 210 -5.21 -5.77 -12.27
CA ILE A 210 -5.41 -5.77 -10.82
C ILE A 210 -6.86 -5.35 -10.52
N ASP A 211 -7.74 -6.32 -10.29
CA ASP A 211 -9.16 -6.13 -9.99
C ASP A 211 -9.74 -7.40 -9.32
N GLU A 212 -10.74 -7.25 -8.45
CA GLU A 212 -11.43 -8.42 -7.84
C GLU A 212 -12.14 -9.31 -8.87
N ASN A 213 -12.46 -8.76 -10.05
CA ASN A 213 -13.15 -9.46 -11.13
C ASN A 213 -12.22 -9.88 -12.28
N SER A 214 -10.90 -9.79 -12.08
CA SER A 214 -9.89 -10.14 -13.09
C SER A 214 -8.94 -11.22 -12.58
N ASN A 215 -8.37 -11.96 -13.53
CA ASN A 215 -7.32 -12.93 -13.25
C ASN A 215 -5.97 -12.23 -13.32
N PHE A 216 -5.18 -12.25 -12.23
CA PHE A 216 -3.90 -11.56 -12.22
C PHE A 216 -2.90 -12.15 -11.22
N TRP A 217 -1.63 -11.91 -11.49
CA TRP A 217 -0.51 -12.19 -10.61
C TRP A 217 0.22 -10.88 -10.32
N LEU A 218 0.33 -10.50 -9.04
CA LEU A 218 0.95 -9.23 -8.65
C LEU A 218 2.43 -9.15 -8.99
N GLY A 219 3.13 -10.29 -9.00
CA GLY A 219 4.56 -10.37 -9.28
C GLY A 219 5.38 -10.86 -8.08
N ASN A 220 6.36 -11.72 -8.36
CA ASN A 220 7.23 -12.31 -7.34
C ASN A 220 8.09 -11.26 -6.63
N GLU A 221 8.53 -10.21 -7.35
CA GLU A 221 9.32 -9.15 -6.74
C GLU A 221 8.50 -8.36 -5.73
N ALA A 222 7.24 -8.02 -6.06
CA ALA A 222 6.35 -7.34 -5.14
C ALA A 222 6.08 -8.20 -3.89
N LEU A 223 5.81 -9.49 -4.07
CA LEU A 223 5.63 -10.43 -2.96
C LEU A 223 6.85 -10.56 -2.06
N TYR A 224 8.05 -10.65 -2.63
CA TYR A 224 9.30 -10.65 -1.88
C TYR A 224 9.40 -9.40 -1.02
N GLN A 225 9.31 -8.21 -1.62
CA GLN A 225 9.47 -6.95 -0.90
C GLN A 225 8.42 -6.77 0.21
N LEU A 226 7.18 -7.17 -0.05
CA LEU A 226 6.07 -7.05 0.91
C LEU A 226 6.17 -8.03 2.09
N THR A 227 6.83 -9.17 1.91
CA THR A 227 6.98 -10.20 2.95
C THR A 227 8.37 -10.24 3.61
N ASN A 228 9.37 -9.53 3.07
CA ASN A 228 10.75 -9.63 3.55
C ASN A 228 10.95 -9.03 4.95
N ASN A 229 10.32 -7.88 5.22
CA ASN A 229 10.59 -7.05 6.41
C ASN A 229 9.55 -7.18 7.52
N GLN A 230 8.51 -8.00 7.34
CA GLN A 230 7.38 -8.08 8.25
C GLN A 230 6.74 -9.46 8.24
N LYS A 231 6.05 -9.81 9.32
CA LYS A 231 5.30 -11.06 9.39
C LYS A 231 4.03 -10.94 8.56
N ALA A 232 3.92 -11.75 7.51
CA ALA A 232 2.72 -11.82 6.68
C ALA A 232 1.90 -13.07 7.04
N THR A 233 0.58 -12.92 7.03
CA THR A 233 -0.39 -14.02 7.02
C THR A 233 -0.89 -14.16 5.60
N LEU A 234 -0.76 -15.34 5.00
CA LEU A 234 -1.38 -15.71 3.75
C LEU A 234 -2.77 -16.28 4.02
N ARG A 235 -3.78 -15.81 3.29
CA ARG A 235 -5.12 -16.38 3.23
C ARG A 235 -5.37 -16.90 1.82
N VAL A 236 -5.70 -18.17 1.70
CA VAL A 236 -6.10 -18.78 0.42
C VAL A 236 -7.57 -19.10 0.49
N GLU A 237 -8.32 -18.59 -0.47
CA GLU A 237 -9.74 -18.84 -0.67
C GLU A 237 -9.96 -19.64 -1.95
N MET A 238 -10.90 -20.57 -1.92
CA MET A 238 -11.21 -21.47 -3.03
C MET A 238 -12.72 -21.61 -3.15
N TYR A 239 -13.21 -21.51 -4.38
CA TYR A 239 -14.61 -21.77 -4.73
C TYR A 239 -14.71 -22.88 -5.77
N GLY A 240 -15.69 -23.76 -5.60
CA GLY A 240 -16.16 -24.64 -6.67
C GLY A 240 -16.02 -26.13 -6.44
N ASP A 241 -16.40 -26.87 -7.49
CA ASP A 241 -16.62 -28.33 -7.50
C ASP A 241 -15.34 -29.17 -7.42
N ARG A 242 -14.17 -28.53 -7.46
CA ARG A 242 -12.84 -29.16 -7.30
C ARG A 242 -12.33 -29.16 -5.85
N THR A 243 -13.13 -28.67 -4.91
CA THR A 243 -12.78 -28.75 -3.49
C THR A 243 -13.18 -30.11 -2.90
N PRO A 244 -12.44 -30.66 -1.92
CA PRO A 244 -12.72 -31.99 -1.37
C PRO A 244 -14.16 -32.08 -0.83
N ASN A 245 -14.94 -33.03 -1.34
CA ASN A 245 -16.36 -33.25 -1.02
C ASN A 245 -17.35 -32.19 -1.54
N SER A 246 -16.92 -31.22 -2.35
CA SER A 246 -17.83 -30.28 -2.96
C SER A 246 -18.71 -30.95 -4.01
N LYS A 247 -19.98 -30.54 -4.02
CA LYS A 247 -20.97 -30.96 -5.02
C LYS A 247 -21.47 -29.81 -5.87
N ASN A 248 -21.19 -28.57 -5.46
CA ASN A 248 -21.69 -27.35 -6.09
C ASN A 248 -20.56 -26.38 -6.40
N ALA A 249 -20.69 -25.67 -7.52
CA ALA A 249 -19.75 -24.61 -7.93
C ALA A 249 -19.69 -23.41 -6.96
N THR A 250 -20.58 -23.35 -5.97
CA THR A 250 -20.64 -22.28 -4.96
C THR A 250 -20.03 -22.67 -3.61
N ASP A 251 -19.57 -23.91 -3.46
CA ASP A 251 -18.97 -24.35 -2.19
C ASP A 251 -17.67 -23.56 -1.96
N PHE A 252 -17.48 -23.09 -0.72
CA PHE A 252 -16.41 -22.17 -0.35
C PHE A 252 -15.50 -22.75 0.73
N TRP A 253 -14.20 -22.62 0.51
CA TRP A 253 -13.17 -23.08 1.42
C TRP A 253 -12.08 -22.03 1.58
N PHE A 254 -11.54 -21.90 2.78
CA PHE A 254 -10.39 -21.02 3.02
C PHE A 254 -9.44 -21.59 4.08
N GLY A 255 -8.20 -21.09 4.09
CA GLY A 255 -7.20 -21.38 5.11
C GLY A 255 -6.23 -20.23 5.33
N HIS A 256 -5.82 -20.01 6.59
CA HIS A 256 -4.75 -19.07 6.94
C HIS A 256 -3.43 -19.79 7.18
N TYR A 257 -2.35 -19.16 6.72
CA TYR A 257 -0.99 -19.57 6.94
C TYR A 257 -0.19 -18.36 7.43
N PHE A 258 0.53 -18.50 8.54
CA PHE A 258 1.26 -17.43 9.20
C PHE A 258 2.71 -17.40 8.73
N GLU A 259 3.41 -16.30 9.05
CA GLU A 259 4.82 -16.10 8.71
C GLU A 259 5.16 -16.36 7.24
N PHE A 260 4.21 -16.11 6.33
CA PHE A 260 4.40 -16.26 4.89
C PHE A 260 5.56 -15.38 4.42
N LYS A 261 6.55 -16.00 3.78
CA LYS A 261 7.75 -15.29 3.33
C LYS A 261 8.26 -15.82 2.01
N VAL A 262 8.48 -14.91 1.06
CA VAL A 262 9.15 -15.18 -0.21
C VAL A 262 10.59 -14.67 -0.12
N GLY A 263 11.54 -15.35 -0.75
CA GLY A 263 12.95 -14.95 -0.80
C GLY A 263 13.28 -14.04 -1.98
N PRO A 264 14.51 -13.52 -2.06
CA PRO A 264 14.91 -12.60 -3.12
C PRO A 264 15.09 -13.31 -4.47
N GLU A 265 15.10 -12.55 -5.56
CA GLU A 265 15.40 -13.04 -6.91
C GLU A 265 16.76 -13.75 -7.00
N SER A 266 17.77 -13.27 -6.25
CA SER A 266 19.11 -13.87 -6.22
C SER A 266 19.14 -15.32 -5.73
N GLN A 267 18.04 -15.79 -5.13
CA GLN A 267 17.82 -17.17 -4.71
C GLN A 267 16.65 -17.83 -5.48
N ASN A 268 16.16 -17.19 -6.53
CA ASN A 268 15.03 -17.61 -7.37
C ASN A 268 13.68 -17.60 -6.62
N TYR A 269 13.39 -16.55 -5.85
CA TYR A 269 12.11 -16.35 -5.15
C TYR A 269 11.60 -17.59 -4.37
N PRO A 270 12.42 -18.21 -3.50
CA PRO A 270 11.99 -19.42 -2.81
C PRO A 270 10.86 -19.10 -1.82
N LEU A 271 9.96 -20.06 -1.58
CA LEU A 271 9.03 -19.99 -0.45
C LEU A 271 9.82 -20.22 0.84
N LEU A 272 10.22 -19.16 1.53
CA LEU A 272 11.11 -19.24 2.70
C LEU A 272 10.41 -19.73 3.96
N ASN A 273 9.16 -19.30 4.18
CA ASN A 273 8.40 -19.73 5.35
C ASN A 273 6.89 -19.70 5.09
N LEU A 274 6.19 -20.61 5.76
CA LEU A 274 4.74 -20.74 5.77
C LEU A 274 4.34 -21.60 6.98
N GLU A 275 3.80 -20.99 8.01
CA GLU A 275 3.44 -21.66 9.26
C GLU A 275 1.93 -21.87 9.39
N MET A 276 1.53 -22.89 10.14
CA MET A 276 0.13 -23.15 10.47
C MET A 276 0.01 -23.41 11.96
N ASP A 277 -0.99 -22.81 12.61
CA ASP A 277 -1.32 -23.16 14.00
C ASP A 277 -2.05 -24.50 14.02
N TRP A 278 -1.31 -25.56 14.33
CA TRP A 278 -1.82 -26.93 14.39
C TRP A 278 -2.82 -27.17 15.51
N ALA A 279 -2.75 -26.38 16.59
CA ALA A 279 -3.68 -26.50 17.70
C ALA A 279 -5.01 -25.79 17.39
N HIS A 280 -4.95 -24.69 16.63
CA HIS A 280 -6.10 -23.87 16.31
C HIS A 280 -6.08 -23.41 14.84
N PRO A 281 -6.30 -24.31 13.88
CA PRO A 281 -6.31 -23.95 12.46
C PRO A 281 -7.44 -22.96 12.16
N ILE A 282 -7.14 -21.91 11.38
CA ILE A 282 -8.14 -20.95 10.91
C ILE A 282 -8.52 -21.31 9.47
N GLY A 283 -9.79 -21.67 9.29
CA GLY A 283 -10.34 -22.05 7.99
C GLY A 283 -10.96 -23.42 7.98
N ASN A 284 -11.76 -23.69 6.95
CA ASN A 284 -12.38 -24.99 6.73
C ASN A 284 -11.63 -25.82 5.68
N ALA A 285 -10.71 -25.23 4.88
CA ALA A 285 -10.01 -25.93 3.81
C ALA A 285 -9.27 -27.17 4.35
N SER A 286 -9.71 -28.35 3.90
CA SER A 286 -9.03 -29.62 4.18
C SER A 286 -8.15 -30.04 3.00
N THR A 287 -6.96 -30.57 3.27
CA THR A 287 -6.05 -31.31 2.35
C THR A 287 -4.96 -30.59 1.52
N ALA A 288 -4.86 -29.26 1.46
CA ALA A 288 -3.67 -28.60 0.86
C ALA A 288 -2.47 -28.48 1.84
N TRP A 289 -2.58 -29.10 3.02
CA TRP A 289 -1.71 -28.89 4.18
C TRP A 289 -0.27 -29.37 3.98
N TYR A 290 -0.10 -30.54 3.35
CA TYR A 290 1.23 -31.06 2.98
C TYR A 290 1.78 -30.37 1.74
N ASP A 291 0.93 -30.09 0.74
CA ASP A 291 1.40 -29.66 -0.58
C ASP A 291 2.04 -28.25 -0.54
N LEU A 292 1.44 -27.32 0.21
CA LEU A 292 2.01 -25.97 0.37
C LEU A 292 3.23 -25.97 1.30
N THR A 293 3.20 -26.71 2.41
CA THR A 293 4.33 -26.73 3.37
C THR A 293 5.52 -27.55 2.87
N CYS A 294 5.33 -28.56 2.01
CA CYS A 294 6.42 -29.26 1.32
C CYS A 294 7.15 -28.37 0.32
N SER A 295 6.51 -27.29 -0.13
CA SER A 295 7.13 -26.31 -1.02
C SER A 295 8.05 -25.34 -0.27
N ILE A 296 8.07 -25.34 1.07
CA ILE A 296 8.99 -24.50 1.86
C ILE A 296 10.45 -24.85 1.53
N GLY A 297 11.23 -23.84 1.21
CA GLY A 297 12.61 -23.93 0.73
C GLY A 297 12.74 -24.14 -0.77
N SER A 298 11.65 -24.47 -1.49
CA SER A 298 11.70 -24.69 -2.93
C SER A 298 11.80 -23.37 -3.70
N PRO A 299 12.69 -23.26 -4.70
CA PRO A 299 12.77 -22.09 -5.57
C PRO A 299 11.55 -22.02 -6.50
N PHE A 300 11.15 -20.81 -6.89
CA PHE A 300 10.17 -20.59 -7.94
C PHE A 300 10.74 -21.08 -9.29
N SER A 301 9.90 -21.50 -10.22
CA SER A 301 10.33 -21.97 -11.55
C SER A 301 9.33 -21.56 -12.62
N THR A 302 9.79 -21.32 -13.85
CA THR A 302 8.93 -21.09 -15.02
C THR A 302 9.36 -22.00 -16.17
N VAL A 303 8.56 -22.05 -17.24
CA VAL A 303 8.84 -22.92 -18.40
C VAL A 303 10.19 -22.62 -19.08
N ASP A 304 10.70 -21.40 -18.91
CA ASP A 304 11.97 -20.91 -19.46
C ASP A 304 13.08 -20.77 -18.41
N ASN A 305 12.79 -20.96 -17.11
CA ASN A 305 13.77 -20.87 -16.03
C ASN A 305 13.43 -21.88 -14.90
N ILE A 306 13.90 -23.11 -15.06
CA ILE A 306 13.53 -24.25 -14.20
C ILE A 306 14.57 -24.47 -13.10
N HIS A 307 14.13 -24.31 -11.86
CA HIS A 307 14.91 -24.55 -10.64
C HIS A 307 14.36 -25.74 -9.81
N ASP A 308 13.18 -26.24 -10.16
CA ASP A 308 12.51 -27.38 -9.51
C ASP A 308 13.38 -28.64 -9.59
N PRO A 309 13.58 -29.37 -8.47
CA PRO A 309 14.25 -30.67 -8.49
C PRO A 309 13.55 -31.70 -9.40
N VAL A 310 12.25 -31.57 -9.63
CA VAL A 310 11.42 -32.37 -10.53
C VAL A 310 11.09 -31.55 -11.77
N LYS A 311 12.06 -31.41 -12.68
CA LYS A 311 11.95 -30.59 -13.90
C LYS A 311 10.75 -30.93 -14.79
N GLU A 312 10.29 -32.18 -14.74
CA GLU A 312 9.10 -32.63 -15.46
C GLU A 312 7.81 -31.99 -14.94
N CYS A 313 7.78 -31.51 -13.69
CA CYS A 313 6.61 -30.86 -13.10
C CYS A 313 6.24 -29.58 -13.87
N VAL A 314 7.17 -28.63 -13.91
CA VAL A 314 6.99 -27.32 -14.57
C VAL A 314 6.72 -27.48 -16.07
N THR A 315 7.41 -28.40 -16.73
CA THR A 315 7.23 -28.63 -18.17
C THR A 315 5.94 -29.37 -18.51
N LYS A 316 5.43 -30.23 -17.62
CA LYS A 316 4.15 -30.93 -17.80
C LYS A 316 2.95 -30.01 -17.55
N PHE A 317 3.01 -29.19 -16.50
CA PHE A 317 1.90 -28.31 -16.12
C PHE A 317 1.98 -26.94 -16.77
N GLN A 318 3.13 -26.58 -17.35
CA GLN A 318 3.40 -25.31 -18.04
C GLN A 318 3.11 -24.08 -17.17
N MET A 319 3.24 -24.20 -15.86
CA MET A 319 2.86 -23.16 -14.91
C MET A 319 4.02 -22.92 -13.95
N GLY A 320 4.22 -21.65 -13.59
CA GLY A 320 5.11 -21.24 -12.51
C GLY A 320 4.40 -21.17 -11.18
#